data_AF-A0A6J5BX63-F1
#
_entry.id   AF-A0A6J5BX63-F1
#
_cell.length_a   1.000
_cell.length_b   1.000
_cell.length_c   1.000
_cell.angle_alpha   90.00
_cell.angle_beta   90.00
_cell.angle_gamma   90.00
#
_symmetry.space_group_name_H-M   'P 1'
#
loop_
_entity.id
_entity.type
_entity.pdbx_description
1 polymer ?
#
loop_
_entity_poly.entity_id
_entity_poly.type
_entity_poly.pdbx_seq_one_letter_code
_entity_poly.pdbx_strand_id
1 'polypeptide(L)'
;MLGYAEIPAYVVESSEQDCMVMSLVENVARRNHSAPELLREIDALRGAGYSDPEIATKVGLSVAYLQDVLMLMEHGEERLLAAVDSGTVPIALAIQISRATDTEVQRALADAYAAGALKGRQIAIVRRLIQRRALTGNAIPRHGTSSTESQALTPERLRKMYIKAGEKQRLLVKKAELVDIRLNFLVEALRDLLGNPDFVETLRSEGFATLPHALQQRIFREAT
;
A
#
# COMPACT_ATOMS: atom_id res chain seq x y z
N MET A 1 -6.73 15.27 -31.73
CA MET A 1 -7.06 16.71 -31.89
C MET A 1 -8.57 16.85 -31.95
N LEU A 2 -9.13 17.84 -31.25
CA LEU A 2 -10.59 18.04 -31.10
C LEU A 2 -11.30 18.56 -32.38
N GLY A 3 -10.61 18.64 -33.52
CA GLY A 3 -11.21 19.00 -34.83
C GLY A 3 -11.51 20.48 -35.04
N TYR A 4 -11.23 21.35 -34.06
CA TYR A 4 -11.45 22.79 -34.17
C TYR A 4 -10.30 23.49 -34.90
N ALA A 5 -10.63 24.44 -35.77
CA ALA A 5 -9.65 25.24 -36.53
C ALA A 5 -9.11 26.44 -35.73
N GLU A 6 -9.85 26.90 -34.73
CA GLU A 6 -9.52 28.06 -33.91
C GLU A 6 -9.77 27.76 -32.42
N ILE A 7 -9.01 28.40 -31.54
CA ILE A 7 -9.18 28.33 -30.08
C ILE A 7 -9.36 29.74 -29.51
N PRO A 8 -10.24 29.95 -28.52
CA PRO A 8 -10.34 31.21 -27.82
C PRO A 8 -9.03 31.48 -27.05
N ALA A 9 -8.48 32.67 -27.23
CA ALA A 9 -7.23 33.07 -26.59
C ALA A 9 -7.34 34.48 -25.99
N TYR A 10 -6.70 34.66 -24.84
CA TYR A 10 -6.45 35.97 -24.24
C TYR A 10 -4.95 36.27 -24.38
N VAL A 11 -4.62 37.32 -25.14
CA VAL A 11 -3.22 37.65 -25.47
C VAL A 11 -2.72 38.71 -24.50
N VAL A 12 -1.62 38.41 -23.83
CA VAL A 12 -0.94 39.30 -22.88
C VAL A 12 0.52 39.41 -23.27
N GLU A 13 1.03 40.63 -23.40
CA GLU A 13 2.46 40.88 -23.58
C GLU A 13 3.15 40.98 -22.21
N SER A 14 4.25 40.24 -22.04
CA SER A 14 5.03 40.22 -20.79
C SER A 14 6.46 39.78 -21.07
N SER A 15 7.36 40.00 -20.11
CA SER A 15 8.75 39.54 -20.22
C SER A 15 8.83 38.02 -20.23
N GLU A 16 9.90 37.44 -20.79
CA GLU A 16 10.11 35.99 -20.80
C GLU A 16 10.06 35.38 -19.39
N GLN A 17 10.67 36.07 -18.41
CA GLN A 17 10.67 35.64 -17.02
C GLN A 17 9.24 35.62 -16.44
N ASP A 18 8.45 36.65 -16.71
CA ASP A 18 7.07 36.71 -16.25
C ASP A 18 6.20 35.62 -16.92
N CYS A 19 6.41 35.34 -18.21
CA CYS A 19 5.73 34.25 -18.90
C CYS A 19 6.02 32.87 -18.27
N MET A 20 7.27 32.62 -17.88
CA MET A 20 7.65 31.38 -17.17
C MET A 20 6.96 31.28 -15.81
N VAL A 21 6.93 32.39 -15.05
CA VAL A 21 6.24 32.44 -13.75
C VAL A 21 4.73 32.23 -13.93
N MET A 22 4.11 32.89 -14.91
CA MET A 22 2.68 32.73 -15.21
C MET A 22 2.34 31.29 -15.61
N SER A 23 3.17 30.64 -16.43
CA SER A 23 2.97 29.24 -16.81
C SER A 23 3.07 28.29 -15.60
N LEU A 24 4.03 28.53 -14.71
CA LEU A 24 4.16 27.75 -13.47
C LEU A 24 2.97 27.98 -12.55
N VAL A 25 2.58 29.23 -12.32
CA VAL A 25 1.44 29.58 -11.47
C VAL A 25 0.15 28.98 -12.01
N GLU A 26 -0.10 29.07 -13.31
CA GLU A 26 -1.28 28.46 -13.95
C GLU A 26 -1.30 26.95 -13.76
N ASN A 27 -0.19 26.27 -14.06
CA ASN A 27 -0.11 24.81 -13.93
C ASN A 27 -0.25 24.35 -12.47
N VAL A 28 0.33 25.09 -11.52
CA VAL A 28 0.21 24.80 -10.07
C VAL A 28 -1.18 25.14 -9.55
N ALA A 29 -1.84 26.16 -10.09
CA ALA A 29 -3.19 26.57 -9.71
C ALA A 29 -4.28 25.63 -10.26
N ARG A 30 -3.97 24.78 -11.26
CA ARG A 30 -4.91 23.75 -11.73
C ARG A 30 -5.22 22.79 -10.58
N ARG A 31 -6.45 22.89 -10.09
CA ARG A 31 -6.98 21.98 -9.09
C ARG A 31 -7.32 20.65 -9.77
N ASN A 32 -6.58 19.61 -9.43
CA ASN A 32 -7.03 18.25 -9.73
C ASN A 32 -8.23 17.96 -8.83
N HIS A 33 -9.39 17.69 -9.42
CA HIS A 33 -10.57 17.23 -8.68
C HIS A 33 -10.17 15.97 -7.91
N SER A 34 -10.42 15.97 -6.60
CA SER A 34 -10.18 14.78 -5.80
C SER A 34 -11.16 13.68 -6.23
N ALA A 35 -10.79 12.40 -6.07
CA ALA A 35 -11.68 11.26 -6.29
C ALA A 35 -13.11 11.53 -5.78
N PRO A 36 -13.35 11.91 -4.50
CA PRO A 36 -14.71 12.14 -4.01
C PRO A 36 -15.46 13.29 -4.69
N GLU A 37 -14.78 14.32 -5.21
CA GLU A 37 -15.41 15.38 -6.00
C GLU A 37 -15.82 14.85 -7.38
N LEU A 38 -14.92 14.11 -8.05
CA LEU A 38 -15.20 13.45 -9.33
C LEU A 38 -16.41 12.51 -9.24
N LEU A 39 -16.49 11.71 -8.18
CA LEU A 39 -17.61 10.78 -7.97
C LEU A 39 -18.94 11.53 -7.78
N ARG A 40 -18.93 12.65 -7.04
CA ARG A 40 -20.13 13.48 -6.84
C ARG A 40 -20.62 14.11 -8.13
N GLU A 41 -19.70 14.54 -8.99
CA GLU A 41 -20.04 15.09 -10.31
C GLU A 41 -20.63 14.01 -11.23
N ILE A 42 -20.04 12.82 -11.24
CA ILE A 42 -20.58 11.66 -11.99
C ILE A 42 -22.00 11.32 -11.50
N ASP A 43 -22.22 11.23 -10.19
CA ASP A 43 -23.55 10.98 -9.61
C ASP A 43 -24.56 12.08 -9.97
N ALA A 44 -24.15 13.35 -9.93
CA ALA A 44 -25.00 14.48 -10.29
C ALA A 44 -25.39 14.44 -11.77
N LEU A 45 -24.46 14.11 -12.67
CA LEU A 45 -24.75 13.98 -14.11
C LEU A 45 -25.66 12.78 -14.39
N ARG A 46 -25.46 11.64 -13.72
CA ARG A 46 -26.36 10.48 -13.84
C ARG A 46 -27.75 10.81 -13.31
N GLY A 47 -27.85 11.53 -12.19
CA GLY A 47 -29.12 12.02 -11.63
C GLY A 47 -29.84 13.03 -12.55
N ALA A 48 -29.10 13.75 -13.38
CA ALA A 48 -29.65 14.63 -14.41
C ALA A 48 -30.07 13.88 -15.70
N GLY A 49 -29.89 12.56 -15.77
CA GLY A 49 -30.33 11.72 -16.89
C GLY A 49 -29.35 11.59 -18.06
N TYR A 50 -28.09 12.02 -17.90
CA TYR A 50 -27.07 11.82 -18.92
C TYR A 50 -26.66 10.34 -19.02
N SER A 51 -26.37 9.89 -20.24
CA SER A 51 -25.83 8.55 -20.49
C SER A 51 -24.33 8.47 -20.18
N ASP A 52 -23.84 7.28 -19.81
CA ASP A 52 -22.41 7.04 -19.54
C ASP A 52 -21.45 7.62 -20.61
N PRO A 53 -21.67 7.48 -21.94
CA PRO A 53 -20.80 8.11 -22.94
C PRO A 53 -20.84 9.64 -22.95
N GLU A 54 -21.98 10.26 -22.64
CA GLU A 54 -22.09 11.72 -22.50
C GLU A 54 -21.37 12.20 -21.25
N ILE A 55 -21.50 11.46 -20.14
CA ILE A 55 -20.78 11.73 -18.89
C ILE A 55 -19.27 11.62 -19.11
N ALA A 56 -18.80 10.56 -19.77
CA ALA A 56 -17.38 10.36 -20.07
C ALA A 56 -16.81 11.54 -20.88
N THR A 57 -17.57 12.02 -21.87
CA THR A 57 -17.21 13.19 -22.67
C THR A 57 -17.17 14.48 -21.85
N LYS A 58 -18.15 14.69 -20.95
CA LYS A 58 -18.24 15.89 -20.10
C LYS A 58 -17.15 15.96 -19.04
N VAL A 59 -16.77 14.82 -18.47
CA VAL A 59 -15.75 14.73 -17.40
C VAL A 59 -14.34 14.55 -17.99
N GLY A 60 -14.21 14.28 -19.30
CA GLY A 60 -12.93 14.10 -19.97
C GLY A 60 -12.27 12.74 -19.69
N LEU A 61 -13.08 11.72 -19.45
CA LEU A 61 -12.64 10.34 -19.19
C LEU A 61 -12.97 9.44 -20.38
N SER A 62 -12.26 8.32 -20.50
CA SER A 62 -12.70 7.26 -21.42
C SER A 62 -13.94 6.56 -20.85
N VAL A 63 -14.81 6.06 -21.73
CA VAL A 63 -16.02 5.33 -21.32
C VAL A 63 -15.66 4.11 -20.47
N ALA A 64 -14.61 3.37 -20.86
CA ALA A 64 -14.14 2.22 -20.10
C ALA A 64 -13.67 2.59 -18.70
N TYR A 65 -12.90 3.68 -18.56
CA TYR A 65 -12.44 4.14 -17.26
C TYR A 65 -13.60 4.64 -16.39
N LEU A 66 -14.57 5.33 -16.98
CA LEU A 66 -15.79 5.74 -16.27
C LEU A 66 -16.55 4.53 -15.72
N GLN A 67 -16.73 3.48 -16.53
CA GLN A 67 -17.40 2.24 -16.11
C GLN A 67 -16.66 1.54 -14.96
N ASP A 68 -15.33 1.50 -15.02
CA ASP A 68 -14.49 0.93 -13.96
C ASP A 68 -14.62 1.72 -12.64
N VAL A 69 -14.65 3.06 -12.71
CA VAL A 69 -14.88 3.94 -11.56
C VAL A 69 -16.29 3.73 -10.98
N LEU A 70 -17.32 3.70 -11.84
CA LEU A 70 -18.70 3.47 -11.45
C LEU A 70 -18.89 2.12 -10.76
N MET A 71 -18.24 1.06 -11.27
CA MET A 71 -18.29 -0.25 -10.61
C MET A 71 -17.75 -0.18 -9.18
N LEU A 72 -16.59 0.47 -8.98
CA LEU A 72 -16.03 0.63 -7.65
C LEU A 72 -16.95 1.47 -6.74
N MET A 73 -17.65 2.46 -7.29
CA MET A 73 -18.66 3.24 -6.55
C MET A 73 -19.84 2.39 -6.12
N GLU A 74 -20.42 1.61 -7.04
CA GLU A 74 -21.57 0.73 -6.78
C GLU A 74 -21.24 -0.34 -5.72
N HIS A 75 -19.98 -0.79 -5.66
CA HIS A 75 -19.47 -1.67 -4.61
C HIS A 75 -19.10 -0.96 -3.29
N GLY A 76 -19.24 0.37 -3.22
CA GLY A 76 -18.91 1.18 -2.04
C GLY A 76 -17.42 1.27 -1.74
N GLU A 77 -16.55 1.07 -2.73
CA GLU A 77 -15.09 1.00 -2.60
C GLU A 77 -14.41 2.38 -2.60
N GLU A 78 -14.89 3.30 -1.76
CA GLU A 78 -14.35 4.66 -1.65
C GLU A 78 -12.83 4.66 -1.37
N ARG A 79 -12.35 3.74 -0.52
CA ARG A 79 -10.94 3.64 -0.15
C ARG A 79 -10.04 3.17 -1.30
N LEU A 80 -10.53 2.27 -2.16
CA LEU A 80 -9.79 1.86 -3.35
C LEU A 80 -9.81 2.97 -4.39
N LEU A 81 -10.94 3.65 -4.59
CA LEU A 81 -11.05 4.80 -5.47
C LEU A 81 -10.06 5.92 -5.12
N ALA A 82 -9.92 6.27 -3.84
CA ALA A 82 -8.90 7.24 -3.41
C ALA A 82 -7.46 6.75 -3.62
N ALA A 83 -7.23 5.43 -3.54
CA ALA A 83 -5.92 4.86 -3.82
C ALA A 83 -5.56 4.90 -5.31
N VAL A 84 -6.58 4.78 -6.17
CA VAL A 84 -6.45 4.95 -7.62
C VAL A 84 -6.17 6.40 -7.98
N ASP A 85 -6.93 7.33 -7.40
CA ASP A 85 -6.77 8.77 -7.62
C ASP A 85 -5.39 9.29 -7.20
N SER A 86 -4.86 8.81 -6.08
CA SER A 86 -3.49 9.12 -5.64
C SER A 86 -2.38 8.41 -6.43
N GLY A 87 -2.72 7.58 -7.42
CA GLY A 87 -1.75 6.80 -8.21
C GLY A 87 -1.06 5.68 -7.42
N THR A 88 -1.56 5.34 -6.23
CA THR A 88 -0.98 4.30 -5.38
C THR A 88 -1.33 2.90 -5.88
N VAL A 89 -2.54 2.73 -6.43
CA VAL A 89 -3.08 1.46 -6.92
C VAL A 89 -3.57 1.66 -8.36
N PRO A 90 -3.13 0.87 -9.34
CA PRO A 90 -3.72 0.89 -10.69
C PRO A 90 -5.20 0.50 -10.66
N ILE A 91 -6.05 1.14 -11.47
CA ILE A 91 -7.51 0.89 -11.48
C ILE A 91 -7.86 -0.58 -11.75
N ALA A 92 -7.16 -1.23 -12.67
CA ALA A 92 -7.36 -2.65 -12.97
C ALA A 92 -7.13 -3.55 -11.74
N LEU A 93 -6.13 -3.22 -10.92
CA LEU A 93 -5.86 -3.94 -9.69
C LEU A 93 -6.92 -3.63 -8.62
N ALA A 94 -7.39 -2.39 -8.53
CA ALA A 94 -8.48 -2.04 -7.62
C ALA A 94 -9.77 -2.83 -7.91
N ILE A 95 -10.10 -3.01 -9.19
CA ILE A 95 -11.23 -3.85 -9.66
C ILE A 95 -11.05 -5.33 -9.28
N GLN A 96 -9.83 -5.87 -9.46
CA GLN A 96 -9.56 -7.24 -9.06
C GLN A 96 -9.71 -7.41 -7.55
N ILE A 97 -9.19 -6.46 -6.76
CA ILE A 97 -9.29 -6.49 -5.29
C ILE A 97 -10.74 -6.32 -4.81
N SER A 98 -11.56 -5.50 -5.47
CA SER A 98 -12.96 -5.31 -5.06
C SER A 98 -13.81 -6.57 -5.22
N ARG A 99 -13.47 -7.44 -6.18
CA ARG A 99 -14.16 -8.71 -6.44
C ARG A 99 -13.55 -9.92 -5.73
N ALA A 100 -12.31 -9.81 -5.27
CA ALA A 100 -11.53 -10.93 -4.74
C ALA A 100 -11.80 -11.21 -3.25
N THR A 101 -11.74 -12.48 -2.89
CA THR A 101 -11.63 -12.96 -1.51
C THR A 101 -10.21 -12.74 -0.94
N ASP A 102 -10.03 -12.83 0.38
CA ASP A 102 -8.73 -12.57 1.03
C ASP A 102 -7.56 -13.38 0.45
N THR A 103 -7.80 -14.61 0.03
CA THR A 103 -6.80 -15.49 -0.59
C THR A 103 -6.48 -15.07 -2.03
N GLU A 104 -7.49 -14.67 -2.79
CA GLU A 104 -7.37 -14.16 -4.15
C GLU A 104 -6.68 -12.79 -4.20
N VAL A 105 -6.89 -11.95 -3.18
CA VAL A 105 -6.20 -10.65 -3.06
C VAL A 105 -4.68 -10.82 -2.96
N GLN A 106 -4.18 -11.83 -2.23
CA GLN A 106 -2.74 -12.09 -2.17
C GLN A 106 -2.17 -12.52 -3.52
N ARG A 107 -2.92 -13.32 -4.30
CA ARG A 107 -2.53 -13.71 -5.66
C ARG A 107 -2.50 -12.50 -6.59
N ALA A 108 -3.56 -11.68 -6.57
CA ALA A 108 -3.63 -10.46 -7.39
C ALA A 108 -2.47 -9.50 -7.13
N LEU A 109 -2.02 -9.36 -5.87
CA LEU A 109 -0.83 -8.56 -5.54
C LEU A 109 0.47 -9.16 -6.09
N ALA A 110 0.61 -10.48 -6.04
CA ALA A 110 1.78 -11.18 -6.58
C ALA A 110 1.82 -11.07 -8.11
N ASP A 111 0.69 -11.24 -8.77
CA ASP A 111 0.57 -11.11 -10.22
C ASP A 111 0.84 -9.67 -10.68
N ALA A 112 0.32 -8.67 -9.94
CA ALA A 112 0.58 -7.27 -10.23
C ALA A 112 2.07 -6.87 -10.03
N TYR A 113 2.77 -7.54 -9.11
CA TYR A 113 4.22 -7.37 -8.98
C TYR A 113 4.97 -8.00 -10.15
N ALA A 114 4.62 -9.24 -10.50
CA ALA A 114 5.25 -9.99 -11.59
C ALA A 114 5.06 -9.29 -12.95
N ALA A 115 3.87 -8.72 -13.18
CA ALA A 115 3.56 -7.92 -14.37
C ALA A 115 4.19 -6.51 -14.37
N GLY A 116 4.87 -6.11 -13.29
CA GLY A 116 5.50 -4.80 -13.16
C GLY A 116 4.54 -3.62 -12.90
N ALA A 117 3.24 -3.89 -12.72
CA ALA A 117 2.23 -2.88 -12.43
C ALA A 117 2.41 -2.25 -11.04
N LEU A 118 3.01 -2.98 -10.09
CA LEU A 118 3.40 -2.48 -8.78
C LEU A 118 4.91 -2.63 -8.56
N LYS A 119 5.54 -1.57 -8.04
CA LYS A 119 6.92 -1.62 -7.53
C LYS A 119 6.96 -2.15 -6.10
N GLY A 120 8.09 -2.70 -5.66
CA GLY A 120 8.23 -3.30 -4.32
C GLY A 120 7.80 -2.38 -3.16
N ARG A 121 8.09 -1.07 -3.25
CA ARG A 121 7.63 -0.07 -2.27
C ARG A 121 6.10 0.11 -2.28
N GLN A 122 5.48 0.07 -3.45
CA GLN A 122 4.03 0.22 -3.60
C GLN A 122 3.31 -1.01 -2.99
N ILE A 123 3.83 -2.22 -3.14
CA ILE A 123 3.21 -3.43 -2.55
C ILE A 123 3.02 -3.30 -1.05
N ALA A 124 4.01 -2.78 -0.33
CA ALA A 124 3.90 -2.58 1.11
C ALA A 124 2.77 -1.59 1.46
N ILE A 125 2.61 -0.54 0.64
CA ILE A 125 1.56 0.48 0.81
C ILE A 125 0.19 -0.12 0.51
N VAL A 126 0.04 -0.80 -0.62
CA VAL A 126 -1.21 -1.45 -1.04
C VAL A 126 -1.63 -2.53 -0.03
N ARG A 127 -0.69 -3.32 0.48
CA ARG A 127 -0.95 -4.33 1.51
C ARG A 127 -1.48 -3.71 2.81
N ARG A 128 -0.90 -2.59 3.24
CA ARG A 128 -1.41 -1.84 4.41
C ARG A 128 -2.81 -1.29 4.15
N LEU A 129 -3.07 -0.80 2.94
CA LEU A 129 -4.38 -0.31 2.55
C LEU A 129 -5.45 -1.42 2.60
N ILE A 130 -5.14 -2.59 2.05
CA ILE A 130 -6.03 -3.76 2.10
C ILE A 130 -6.28 -4.21 3.53
N GLN A 131 -5.24 -4.29 4.37
CA GLN A 131 -5.41 -4.62 5.78
C GLN A 131 -6.32 -3.62 6.51
N ARG A 132 -6.17 -2.32 6.19
CA ARG A 132 -7.03 -1.28 6.76
C ARG A 132 -8.48 -1.41 6.26
N ARG A 133 -8.67 -1.73 4.97
CA ARG A 133 -9.99 -2.05 4.39
C ARG A 133 -10.64 -3.23 5.11
N ALA A 134 -9.92 -4.32 5.33
CA ALA A 134 -10.43 -5.48 6.07
C ALA A 134 -10.83 -5.15 7.53
N LEU A 135 -10.14 -4.21 8.17
CA LEU A 135 -10.40 -3.83 9.57
C LEU A 135 -11.47 -2.76 9.75
N THR A 136 -11.61 -1.83 8.81
CA THR A 136 -12.46 -0.62 8.94
C THR A 136 -13.54 -0.50 7.87
N GLY A 137 -13.60 -1.45 6.94
CA GLY A 137 -14.53 -1.45 5.82
C GLY A 137 -14.05 -0.63 4.61
N ASN A 138 -14.92 -0.55 3.63
CA ASN A 138 -14.64 0.02 2.30
C ASN A 138 -14.69 1.56 2.29
N ALA A 139 -15.46 2.14 3.19
CA ALA A 139 -15.65 3.59 3.29
C ALA A 139 -14.42 4.31 3.84
N ILE A 140 -14.20 5.53 3.34
CA ILE A 140 -13.25 6.47 3.93
C ILE A 140 -13.98 7.18 5.08
N PRO A 141 -13.40 7.25 6.30
CA PRO A 141 -14.00 8.06 7.35
C PRO A 141 -14.08 9.51 6.85
N ARG A 142 -15.30 10.01 6.60
CA ARG A 142 -15.55 11.38 6.14
C ARG A 142 -15.03 12.33 7.20
N HIS A 143 -13.88 12.95 6.94
CA HIS A 143 -13.38 14.03 7.75
C HIS A 143 -14.25 15.25 7.43
N GLY A 144 -15.30 15.46 8.21
CA GLY A 144 -16.28 16.52 7.92
C GLY A 144 -17.50 16.62 8.84
N THR A 145 -17.75 15.66 9.75
CA THR A 145 -18.78 15.79 10.81
C THR A 145 -18.38 15.02 12.08
N SER A 146 -17.13 15.15 12.51
CA SER A 146 -16.80 14.92 13.90
C SER A 146 -16.15 16.18 14.42
N SER A 147 -16.91 16.90 15.24
CA SER A 147 -16.41 17.77 16.28
C SER A 147 -15.01 17.38 16.74
N THR A 148 -14.17 18.40 16.92
CA THR A 148 -12.88 18.38 17.63
C THR A 148 -13.03 17.98 19.12
N GLU A 149 -14.11 17.31 19.49
CA GLU A 149 -14.41 16.79 20.82
C GLU A 149 -15.02 15.39 20.65
N SER A 150 -14.51 14.41 21.41
CA SER A 150 -14.94 12.99 21.47
C SER A 150 -14.23 11.97 20.57
N GLN A 151 -12.89 11.96 20.55
CA GLN A 151 -12.16 10.67 20.55
C GLN A 151 -11.72 10.30 21.95
N ALA A 152 -12.68 10.27 22.88
CA ALA A 152 -12.42 9.67 24.19
C ALA A 152 -12.14 8.17 24.01
N LEU A 153 -11.12 7.68 24.69
CA LEU A 153 -10.77 6.27 24.83
C LEU A 153 -11.97 5.50 25.43
N THR A 154 -12.88 5.03 24.59
CA THR A 154 -13.99 4.21 25.09
C THR A 154 -13.42 2.93 25.72
N PRO A 155 -13.96 2.47 26.86
CA PRO A 155 -13.48 1.26 27.55
C PRO A 155 -13.40 0.03 26.64
N GLU A 156 -14.29 -0.05 25.65
CA GLU A 156 -14.29 -1.10 24.63
C GLU A 156 -13.10 -1.01 23.67
N ARG A 157 -12.66 0.19 23.29
CA ARG A 157 -11.46 0.38 22.46
C ARG A 157 -10.19 0.09 23.26
N LEU A 158 -10.14 0.51 24.53
CA LEU A 158 -9.05 0.14 25.44
C LEU A 158 -8.94 -1.38 25.60
N ARG A 159 -10.08 -2.06 25.81
CA ARG A 159 -10.14 -3.53 25.87
C ARG A 159 -9.64 -4.18 24.57
N LYS A 160 -10.10 -3.70 23.41
CA LYS A 160 -9.64 -4.22 22.10
C LYS A 160 -8.15 -3.97 21.88
N MET A 161 -7.62 -2.81 22.27
CA MET A 161 -6.19 -2.51 22.17
C MET A 161 -5.36 -3.40 23.10
N TYR A 162 -5.83 -3.63 24.33
CA TYR A 162 -5.20 -4.52 25.29
C TYR A 162 -5.14 -5.96 24.79
N ILE A 163 -6.27 -6.50 24.29
CA ILE A 163 -6.33 -7.85 23.71
C ILE A 163 -5.35 -7.98 22.54
N LYS A 164 -5.37 -7.01 21.61
CA LYS A 164 -4.47 -7.00 20.45
C LYS A 164 -2.99 -6.90 20.82
N ALA A 165 -2.67 -6.10 21.85
CA ALA A 165 -1.32 -6.02 22.39
C ALA A 165 -0.88 -7.35 23.03
N GLY A 166 -1.79 -8.01 23.76
CA GLY A 166 -1.57 -9.34 24.33
C GLY A 166 -1.33 -10.42 23.28
N GLU A 167 -2.11 -10.43 22.19
CA GLU A 167 -1.91 -11.36 21.07
C GLU A 167 -0.55 -11.15 20.39
N LYS A 168 -0.17 -9.89 20.16
CA LYS A 168 1.14 -9.56 19.58
C LYS A 168 2.28 -10.03 20.49
N GLN A 169 2.16 -9.84 21.80
CA GLN A 169 3.14 -10.31 22.77
C GLN A 169 3.24 -11.84 22.77
N ARG A 170 2.09 -12.54 22.77
CA ARG A 170 2.06 -14.01 22.71
C ARG A 170 2.72 -14.56 21.45
N LEU A 171 2.49 -13.93 20.30
CA LEU A 171 3.16 -14.30 19.05
C LEU A 171 4.67 -14.05 19.10
N LEU A 172 5.10 -12.96 19.74
CA LEU A 172 6.52 -12.64 19.90
C LEU A 172 7.23 -13.67 20.79
N VAL A 173 6.60 -14.06 21.91
CA VAL A 173 7.12 -15.12 22.80
C VAL A 173 7.25 -16.45 22.06
N LYS A 174 6.21 -16.89 21.33
CA LYS A 174 6.28 -18.13 20.53
C LYS A 174 7.37 -18.11 19.46
N LYS A 175 7.60 -16.95 18.83
CA LYS A 175 8.70 -16.79 17.87
C LYS A 175 10.06 -16.86 18.55
N ALA A 176 10.20 -16.25 19.73
CA ALA A 176 11.42 -16.32 20.51
C ALA A 176 11.73 -17.75 20.94
N GLU A 177 10.76 -18.50 21.46
CA GLU A 177 10.89 -19.92 21.82
C GLU A 177 11.38 -20.76 20.64
N LEU A 178 10.79 -20.58 19.46
CA LEU A 178 11.18 -21.34 18.26
C LEU A 178 12.60 -20.99 17.80
N VAL A 179 12.97 -19.71 17.85
CA VAL A 179 14.34 -19.27 17.54
C VAL A 179 15.32 -19.86 18.54
N ASP A 180 14.98 -19.89 19.82
CA ASP A 180 15.84 -20.40 20.88
C ASP A 180 16.09 -21.91 20.71
N ILE A 181 15.04 -22.70 20.47
CA ILE A 181 15.15 -24.14 20.18
C ILE A 181 16.07 -24.38 18.97
N ARG A 182 15.87 -23.65 17.87
CA ARG A 182 16.69 -23.82 16.66
C ARG A 182 18.14 -23.41 16.88
N LEU A 183 18.36 -22.35 17.64
CA LEU A 183 19.69 -21.83 17.87
C LEU A 183 20.47 -22.75 18.82
N ASN A 184 19.82 -23.28 19.87
CA ASN A 184 20.44 -24.28 20.75
C ASN A 184 20.81 -25.54 19.97
N PHE A 185 19.93 -26.02 19.09
CA PHE A 185 20.26 -27.15 18.20
C PHE A 185 21.48 -26.86 17.32
N LEU A 186 21.55 -25.67 16.70
CA LEU A 186 22.71 -25.29 15.87
C LEU A 186 23.99 -25.17 16.70
N VAL A 187 23.92 -24.63 17.91
CA VAL A 187 25.08 -24.50 18.80
C VAL A 187 25.61 -25.87 19.21
N GLU A 188 24.75 -26.80 19.62
CA GLU A 188 25.18 -28.16 19.98
C GLU A 188 25.74 -28.92 18.75
N ALA A 189 25.07 -28.84 17.61
CA ALA A 189 25.56 -29.48 16.38
C ALA A 189 26.93 -28.92 15.96
N LEU A 190 27.14 -27.60 16.08
CA LEU A 190 28.44 -26.98 15.81
C LEU A 190 29.49 -27.36 16.84
N ARG A 191 29.11 -27.51 18.13
CA ARG A 191 30.02 -27.96 19.19
C ARG A 191 30.52 -29.37 18.91
N ASP A 192 29.63 -30.31 18.58
CA ASP A 192 30.00 -31.68 18.20
C ASP A 192 30.90 -31.69 16.96
N LEU A 193 30.55 -30.91 15.95
CA LEU A 193 31.27 -30.90 14.67
C LEU A 193 32.66 -30.26 14.79
N LEU A 194 32.79 -29.17 15.57
CA LEU A 194 34.08 -28.53 15.86
C LEU A 194 34.93 -29.33 16.87
N GLY A 195 34.34 -30.25 17.62
CA GLY A 195 35.05 -31.21 18.46
C GLY A 195 35.80 -32.28 17.65
N ASN A 196 35.49 -32.45 16.37
CA ASN A 196 36.15 -33.41 15.49
C ASN A 196 37.39 -32.79 14.80
N PRO A 197 38.62 -33.30 15.06
CA PRO A 197 39.85 -32.73 14.51
C PRO A 197 39.94 -32.85 12.98
N ASP A 198 39.41 -33.91 12.38
CA ASP A 198 39.42 -34.13 10.92
C ASP A 198 38.55 -33.08 10.20
N PHE A 199 37.43 -32.72 10.83
CA PHE A 199 36.53 -31.70 10.32
C PHE A 199 37.16 -30.31 10.36
N VAL A 200 37.85 -29.97 11.46
CA VAL A 200 38.54 -28.67 11.60
C VAL A 200 39.67 -28.54 10.57
N GLU A 201 40.40 -29.62 10.31
CA GLU A 201 41.48 -29.59 9.32
C GLU A 201 40.95 -29.41 7.89
N THR A 202 39.83 -30.07 7.57
CA THR A 202 39.13 -29.87 6.29
C THR A 202 38.61 -28.43 6.14
N LEU A 203 38.07 -27.83 7.19
CA LEU A 203 37.62 -26.43 7.14
C LEU A 203 38.77 -25.46 6.89
N ARG A 204 39.97 -25.74 7.41
CA ARG A 204 41.16 -24.92 7.16
C ARG A 204 41.66 -25.07 5.72
N SER A 205 41.71 -26.28 5.18
CA SER A 205 42.14 -26.51 3.79
C SER A 205 41.22 -25.85 2.77
N GLU A 206 39.92 -25.78 3.08
CA GLU A 206 38.88 -25.16 2.23
C GLU A 206 38.68 -23.66 2.49
N GLY A 207 39.45 -23.04 3.40
CA GLY A 207 39.40 -21.59 3.66
C GLY A 207 38.20 -21.10 4.50
N PHE A 208 37.45 -22.01 5.13
CA PHE A 208 36.29 -21.70 5.99
C PHE A 208 36.65 -21.65 7.48
N ALA A 209 37.70 -20.89 7.82
CA ALA A 209 38.21 -20.81 9.19
C ALA A 209 37.47 -19.80 10.10
N THR A 210 36.49 -19.06 9.58
CA THR A 210 35.82 -17.97 10.33
C THR A 210 34.39 -18.33 10.72
N LEU A 211 34.08 -18.19 12.01
CA LEU A 211 32.72 -18.34 12.55
C LEU A 211 32.10 -16.96 12.82
N PRO A 212 30.79 -16.77 12.57
CA PRO A 212 30.10 -15.55 12.97
C PRO A 212 30.21 -15.29 14.48
N HIS A 213 30.57 -14.05 14.85
CA HIS A 213 30.85 -13.66 16.24
C HIS A 213 29.72 -14.01 17.23
N ALA A 214 28.46 -13.91 16.81
CA ALA A 214 27.30 -14.25 17.66
C ALA A 214 27.23 -15.75 18.01
N LEU A 215 27.67 -16.64 17.11
CA LEU A 215 27.75 -18.08 17.35
C LEU A 215 29.00 -18.42 18.16
N GLN A 216 30.12 -17.78 17.84
CA GLN A 216 31.36 -17.91 18.61
C GLN A 216 31.11 -17.58 20.09
N GLN A 217 30.48 -16.44 20.38
CA GLN A 217 30.13 -16.08 21.76
C GLN A 217 29.26 -17.13 22.45
N ARG A 218 28.26 -17.73 21.78
CA ARG A 218 27.38 -18.70 22.43
C ARG A 218 28.04 -20.06 22.63
N ILE A 219 28.85 -20.52 21.68
CA ILE A 219 29.59 -21.77 21.80
C ILE A 219 30.61 -21.70 22.96
N PHE A 220 31.31 -20.57 23.10
CA PHE A 220 32.40 -20.41 24.08
C PHE A 220 32.00 -19.79 25.43
N ARG A 221 30.77 -19.25 25.59
CA ARG A 221 30.32 -18.60 26.84
C ARG A 221 29.76 -19.57 27.91
N GLU A 222 29.47 -20.81 27.54
CA GLU A 222 29.00 -21.84 28.48
C GLU A 222 30.10 -22.82 28.93
N ALA A 223 31.37 -22.56 28.56
CA ALA A 223 32.51 -23.39 28.94
C ALA A 223 33.16 -22.98 30.30
N THR A 224 32.46 -22.19 31.11
CA THR A 224 32.87 -21.79 32.48
C THR A 224 31.73 -21.99 33.47
#